data_AF-A0A925I363-F1
#
_entry.id   AF-A0A925I363-F1
#
_cell.length_a   1.000
_cell.length_b   1.000
_cell.length_c   1.000
_cell.angle_alpha   90.00
_cell.angle_beta   90.00
_cell.angle_gamma   90.00
#
_symmetry.space_group_name_H-M   'P 1'
#
loop_
_entity.id
_entity.type
_entity.pdbx_description
1 polymer ?
#
loop_
_entity_poly.entity_id
_entity_poly.type
_entity_poly.pdbx_seq_one_letter_code
_entity_poly.pdbx_strand_id
1 'polypeptide(L)'
;MRSLPSIALVTHPTRLEGLRRRWGTLGQAKFRLKMAHEQEDVLRAGGAGPKTATLRTARQKQVRKPQQADFEEYRREDDVYRQVVDQLESDLQIGLPVKRVDRSFIANFDFGTCEVVVVVGQDGLVANTAKYVGSIPIVAVNPDPQRIDGVLLPFQVREAG
;
A
#
# COMPACT_ATOMS: atom_id res chain seq x y z
N MET A 1 0.19 -34.02 -16.43
CA MET A 1 -0.04 -33.98 -14.97
C MET A 1 -0.75 -32.66 -14.67
N ARG A 2 -1.96 -32.68 -14.09
CA ARG A 2 -2.63 -31.44 -13.66
C ARG A 2 -1.93 -30.95 -12.38
N SER A 3 -1.53 -29.68 -12.35
CA SER A 3 -1.06 -29.04 -11.11
C SER A 3 -2.15 -29.13 -10.05
N LEU A 4 -1.76 -29.29 -8.78
CA LEU A 4 -2.72 -29.28 -7.68
C LEU A 4 -3.39 -27.90 -7.57
N PRO A 5 -4.70 -27.87 -7.27
CA PRO A 5 -5.41 -26.61 -7.03
C PRO A 5 -4.77 -25.86 -5.86
N SER A 6 -4.81 -24.52 -5.92
CA SER A 6 -4.18 -23.65 -4.94
C SER A 6 -4.99 -22.38 -4.69
N ILE A 7 -4.65 -21.67 -3.62
CA ILE A 7 -5.18 -20.34 -3.30
C ILE A 7 -4.08 -19.33 -3.57
N ALA A 8 -4.35 -18.28 -4.35
CA ALA A 8 -3.41 -17.16 -4.48
C ALA A 8 -3.74 -16.09 -3.45
N LEU A 9 -2.77 -15.73 -2.61
CA LEU A 9 -2.86 -14.64 -1.65
C LEU A 9 -2.04 -13.44 -2.15
N VAL A 10 -2.71 -12.48 -2.78
CA VAL A 10 -2.09 -11.28 -3.34
C VAL A 10 -1.89 -10.24 -2.25
N THR A 11 -0.65 -9.79 -2.10
CA THR A 11 -0.21 -8.81 -1.09
C THR A 11 0.59 -7.69 -1.74
N HIS A 12 0.85 -6.62 -1.00
CA HIS A 12 1.70 -5.53 -1.46
C HIS A 12 2.68 -5.10 -0.35
N PRO A 13 3.84 -4.54 -0.71
CA PRO A 13 4.71 -3.95 0.29
C PRO A 13 4.02 -2.75 0.93
N THR A 14 4.15 -2.63 2.26
CA THR A 14 3.67 -1.47 3.01
C THR A 14 4.56 -0.26 2.75
N ARG A 15 4.15 0.93 3.20
CA ARG A 15 5.00 2.13 3.08
C ARG A 15 6.33 1.95 3.81
N LEU A 16 6.31 1.34 5.00
CA LEU A 16 7.52 1.05 5.77
C LEU A 16 8.42 0.05 5.04
N GLU A 17 7.85 -1.01 4.47
CA GLU A 17 8.63 -2.00 3.73
C GLU A 17 9.23 -1.41 2.44
N GLY A 18 8.48 -0.58 1.73
CA GLY A 18 8.98 0.15 0.55
C GLY A 18 10.11 1.13 0.88
N LEU A 19 10.14 1.68 2.10
CA LEU A 19 11.28 2.47 2.57
C LEU A 19 12.50 1.60 2.88
N ARG A 20 12.30 0.44 3.52
CA ARG A 20 13.37 -0.53 3.81
C ARG A 20 14.00 -1.07 2.53
N ARG A 21 13.20 -1.47 1.54
CA ARG A 21 13.69 -2.00 0.25
C ARG A 21 14.52 -0.97 -0.52
N ARG A 22 14.17 0.32 -0.46
CA ARG A 22 14.89 1.40 -1.17
C ARG A 22 16.21 1.82 -0.52
N TRP A 23 16.32 1.71 0.80
CA TRP A 23 17.44 2.32 1.55
C TRP A 23 18.17 1.34 2.48
N GLY A 24 17.89 0.04 2.38
CA GLY A 24 18.55 -1.03 3.14
C GLY A 24 18.11 -1.10 4.60
N THR A 25 18.56 -0.15 5.44
CA THR A 25 18.28 -0.14 6.89
C THR A 25 17.34 0.99 7.29
N LEU A 26 16.56 0.78 8.36
CA LEU A 26 15.64 1.78 8.92
C LEU A 26 16.35 3.09 9.28
N GLY A 27 17.59 3.02 9.77
CA GLY A 27 18.42 4.18 10.09
C GLY A 27 18.79 5.02 8.86
N GLN A 28 19.16 4.36 7.75
CA GLN A 28 19.51 5.06 6.50
C GLN A 28 18.29 5.68 5.82
N ALA A 29 17.14 4.99 5.83
CA ALA A 29 15.87 5.54 5.32
C ALA A 29 15.46 6.80 6.09
N LYS A 30 15.51 6.75 7.43
CA LYS A 30 15.18 7.88 8.31
C LYS A 30 16.15 9.06 8.14
N PHE A 31 17.44 8.77 7.99
CA PHE A 31 18.47 9.79 7.77
C PHE A 31 18.29 10.53 6.44
N ARG A 32 17.94 9.84 5.35
CA ARG A 32 17.77 10.51 4.05
C ARG A 32 16.46 11.25 3.86
N LEU A 33 15.37 10.78 4.48
CA LEU A 33 14.14 11.58 4.59
C LEU A 33 14.41 12.92 5.30
N LYS A 34 15.25 12.91 6.35
CA LYS A 34 15.72 14.13 7.02
C LYS A 34 16.52 15.04 6.06
N MET A 35 17.47 14.49 5.32
CA MET A 35 18.33 15.26 4.39
C MET A 35 17.57 15.86 3.19
N ALA A 36 16.60 15.12 2.61
CA ALA A 36 15.83 15.60 1.47
C ALA A 36 14.96 16.81 1.85
N HIS A 37 14.37 16.79 3.05
CA HIS A 37 13.62 17.92 3.58
C HIS A 37 14.52 19.11 3.93
N GLU A 38 15.72 18.87 4.50
CA GLU A 38 16.69 19.94 4.77
C GLU A 38 17.13 20.63 3.48
N GLN A 39 17.36 19.89 2.39
CA GLN A 39 17.64 20.47 1.08
C GLN A 39 16.43 21.23 0.52
N GLU A 40 15.20 20.73 0.69
CA GLU A 40 13.99 21.39 0.21
C GLU A 40 13.70 22.69 0.99
N ASP A 41 13.95 22.71 2.31
CA ASP A 41 13.84 23.90 3.15
C ASP A 41 14.92 24.94 2.82
N VAL A 42 16.15 24.50 2.52
CA VAL A 42 17.24 25.39 2.07
C VAL A 42 16.95 25.98 0.69
N LEU A 43 16.44 25.19 -0.25
CA LEU A 43 16.04 25.65 -1.58
C LEU A 43 14.86 26.63 -1.52
N ARG A 44 13.90 26.40 -0.60
CA ARG A 44 12.79 27.33 -0.35
C ARG A 44 13.23 28.61 0.37
N ALA A 45 14.27 28.55 1.21
CA ALA A 45 14.85 29.72 1.87
C ALA A 45 15.77 30.55 0.97
N GLY A 46 16.37 29.95 -0.07
CA GLY A 46 17.30 30.60 -1.00
C GLY A 46 16.66 31.39 -2.15
N GLY A 47 15.34 31.39 -2.27
CA GLY A 47 14.60 32.06 -3.35
C GLY A 47 14.14 33.48 -3.02
N ALA A 48 15.06 34.37 -2.61
CA ALA A 48 14.74 35.79 -2.37
C ALA A 48 15.71 36.71 -3.14
N GLY A 49 15.40 36.96 -4.41
CA GLY A 49 15.95 38.12 -5.12
C GLY A 49 15.31 39.42 -4.59
N PRO A 50 16.03 40.55 -4.54
CA PRO A 50 15.51 41.78 -3.98
C PRO A 50 14.57 42.44 -5.00
N LYS A 51 13.25 42.33 -4.81
CA LYS A 51 12.20 43.29 -5.23
C LYS A 51 10.80 42.66 -5.17
N THR A 52 10.18 42.64 -4.00
CA THR A 52 8.71 42.80 -3.77
C THR A 52 8.38 42.53 -2.30
N ALA A 53 8.84 43.42 -1.42
CA ALA A 53 8.56 43.37 0.00
C ALA A 53 7.36 44.26 0.35
N THR A 54 6.16 43.96 -0.16
CA THR A 54 4.92 44.46 0.46
C THR A 54 3.75 43.57 0.02
N LEU A 55 2.93 43.15 0.98
CA LEU A 55 1.71 42.34 0.82
C LEU A 55 1.92 40.85 0.56
N ARG A 56 2.39 40.13 1.59
CA ARG A 56 2.03 38.70 1.74
C ARG A 56 2.09 38.20 3.18
N THR A 57 1.61 39.04 4.10
CA THR A 57 1.15 38.56 5.41
C THR A 57 -0.20 37.86 5.22
N ALA A 58 -0.41 36.76 5.94
CA ALA A 58 -1.63 35.94 6.01
C ALA A 58 -1.75 34.75 5.04
N ARG A 59 -0.73 33.90 5.01
CA ARG A 59 -0.96 32.44 5.05
C ARG A 59 0.11 31.78 5.92
N GLN A 60 0.08 32.12 7.21
CA GLN A 60 0.60 31.25 8.25
C GLN A 60 -0.24 29.95 8.22
N LYS A 61 0.11 29.01 7.34
CA LYS A 61 -0.22 27.60 7.58
C LYS A 61 1.03 26.99 8.18
N GLN A 62 0.97 26.86 9.50
CA GLN A 62 1.89 26.11 10.36
C GLN A 62 2.65 25.05 9.58
N VAL A 63 3.97 25.22 9.50
CA VAL A 63 4.90 24.19 9.05
C VAL A 63 4.82 23.07 10.08
N ARG A 64 4.04 22.02 9.79
CA ARG A 64 4.07 20.78 10.56
C ARG A 64 5.50 20.25 10.50
N LYS A 65 6.17 20.12 11.64
CA LYS A 65 7.30 19.18 11.79
C LYS A 65 6.70 17.79 12.05
N PRO A 66 6.79 16.80 11.14
CA PRO A 66 6.18 15.49 11.40
C PRO A 66 7.15 14.31 11.21
N GLN A 67 8.47 14.47 11.29
CA GLN A 67 9.40 13.36 10.96
C GLN A 67 9.39 12.15 11.91
N GLN A 68 8.89 12.30 13.15
CA GLN A 68 8.69 11.16 14.07
C GLN A 68 7.26 10.61 14.02
N ALA A 69 6.26 11.48 13.88
CA ALA A 69 4.87 11.09 13.78
C ALA A 69 4.59 10.25 12.51
N ASP A 70 5.20 10.64 11.38
CA ASP A 70 5.05 9.93 10.10
C ASP A 70 5.65 8.51 10.15
N PHE A 71 6.74 8.32 10.90
CA PHE A 71 7.37 7.01 11.04
C PHE A 71 6.54 6.04 11.89
N GLU A 72 6.05 6.50 13.05
CA GLU A 72 5.20 5.66 13.91
C GLU A 72 3.88 5.33 13.23
N GLU A 73 3.34 6.22 12.38
CA GLU A 73 2.18 5.91 11.54
C GLU A 73 2.49 4.78 10.55
N TYR A 74 3.63 4.85 9.85
CA TYR A 74 4.03 3.79 8.91
C TYR A 74 4.31 2.46 9.61
N ARG A 75 4.81 2.51 10.85
CA ARG A 75 5.01 1.31 11.65
C ARG A 75 3.69 0.67 12.06
N ARG A 76 2.73 1.46 12.56
CA ARG A 76 1.39 0.95 12.90
C ARG A 76 0.69 0.36 11.70
N GLU A 77 0.76 1.03 10.55
CA GLU A 77 0.23 0.47 9.30
C GLU A 77 0.87 -0.87 8.95
N ASP A 78 2.19 -0.96 9.04
CA ASP A 78 2.94 -2.17 8.72
C ASP A 78 2.61 -3.32 9.67
N ASP A 79 2.49 -3.02 10.96
CA ASP A 79 2.14 -3.97 12.01
C ASP A 79 0.71 -4.52 11.79
N VAL A 80 -0.27 -3.64 11.55
CA VAL A 80 -1.67 -4.03 11.25
C VAL A 80 -1.74 -4.86 9.98
N TYR A 81 -1.08 -4.40 8.91
CA TYR A 81 -1.10 -5.09 7.62
C TYR A 81 -0.51 -6.51 7.73
N ARG A 82 0.66 -6.64 8.38
CA ARG A 82 1.28 -7.96 8.59
C ARG A 82 0.40 -8.88 9.41
N GLN A 83 -0.17 -8.37 10.52
CA GLN A 83 -1.06 -9.16 11.35
C GLN A 83 -2.26 -9.71 10.56
N VAL A 84 -2.89 -8.89 9.72
CA VAL A 84 -4.01 -9.34 8.87
C VAL A 84 -3.56 -10.38 7.85
N VAL A 85 -2.42 -10.16 7.19
CA VAL A 85 -1.92 -11.13 6.20
C VAL A 85 -1.56 -12.45 6.85
N ASP A 86 -0.88 -12.44 7.99
CA ASP A 86 -0.48 -13.65 8.72
C ASP A 86 -1.72 -14.42 9.21
N GLN A 87 -2.74 -13.70 9.71
CA GLN A 87 -4.02 -14.30 10.10
C GLN A 87 -4.73 -14.94 8.90
N LEU A 88 -4.84 -14.23 7.77
CA LEU A 88 -5.46 -14.77 6.55
C LEU A 88 -4.70 -15.98 6.02
N GLU A 89 -3.38 -15.93 6.02
CA GLU A 89 -2.55 -17.04 5.56
C GLU A 89 -2.79 -18.29 6.41
N SER A 90 -2.97 -18.13 7.73
CA SER A 90 -3.37 -19.22 8.63
C SER A 90 -4.80 -19.71 8.37
N ASP A 91 -5.76 -18.80 8.23
CA ASP A 91 -7.18 -19.14 8.04
C ASP A 91 -7.45 -19.84 6.70
N LEU A 92 -6.64 -19.56 5.68
CA LEU A 92 -6.72 -20.16 4.35
C LEU A 92 -6.08 -21.56 4.27
N GLN A 93 -5.50 -22.09 5.35
CA GLN A 93 -4.96 -23.46 5.41
C GLN A 93 -6.06 -24.53 5.51
N ILE A 94 -7.06 -24.45 4.63
CA ILE A 94 -8.24 -25.33 4.58
C ILE A 94 -8.01 -26.60 3.73
N GLY A 95 -6.76 -27.06 3.62
CA GLY A 95 -6.38 -28.22 2.81
C GLY A 95 -5.97 -27.91 1.36
N LEU A 96 -5.88 -26.62 0.99
CA LEU A 96 -5.27 -26.17 -0.26
C LEU A 96 -3.96 -25.42 0.01
N PRO A 97 -2.93 -25.59 -0.83
CA PRO A 97 -1.71 -24.79 -0.72
C PRO A 97 -2.00 -23.32 -1.01
N VAL A 98 -1.52 -22.44 -0.12
CA VAL A 98 -1.58 -20.99 -0.28
C VAL A 98 -0.29 -20.49 -0.92
N LYS A 99 -0.41 -19.74 -2.02
CA LYS A 99 0.70 -19.12 -2.75
C LYS A 99 0.63 -17.62 -2.55
N ARG A 100 1.58 -17.05 -1.81
CA ARG A 100 1.68 -15.60 -1.64
C ARG A 100 2.27 -14.94 -2.88
N VAL A 101 1.60 -13.92 -3.39
CA VAL A 101 1.99 -13.19 -4.61
C VAL A 101 2.13 -11.70 -4.29
N ASP A 102 3.33 -11.15 -4.42
CA ASP A 102 3.52 -9.69 -4.33
C ASP A 102 2.91 -9.03 -5.56
N ARG A 103 2.30 -7.85 -5.37
CA ARG A 103 1.69 -7.03 -6.42
C ARG A 103 2.56 -6.91 -7.68
N SER A 104 3.88 -6.81 -7.51
CA SER A 104 4.83 -6.68 -8.62
C SER A 104 4.89 -7.91 -9.54
N PHE A 105 4.46 -9.08 -9.06
CA PHE A 105 4.48 -10.33 -9.82
C PHE A 105 3.12 -10.73 -10.41
N ILE A 106 2.02 -10.02 -10.11
CA ILE A 106 0.67 -10.36 -10.58
C ILE A 106 0.64 -10.61 -12.10
N ALA A 107 1.30 -9.74 -12.88
CA ALA A 107 1.26 -9.82 -14.34
C ALA A 107 1.95 -11.07 -14.91
N ASN A 108 2.84 -11.70 -14.15
CA ASN A 108 3.62 -12.87 -14.55
C ASN A 108 3.20 -14.13 -13.80
N PHE A 109 2.21 -14.04 -12.89
CA PHE A 109 1.78 -15.15 -12.08
C PHE A 109 0.75 -16.00 -12.83
N ASP A 110 0.96 -17.32 -12.85
CA ASP A 110 0.01 -18.24 -13.45
C ASP A 110 -1.15 -18.55 -12.49
N PHE A 111 -2.24 -17.81 -12.68
CA PHE A 111 -3.48 -18.03 -11.94
C PHE A 111 -4.23 -19.29 -12.37
N GLY A 112 -3.92 -19.92 -13.50
CA GLY A 112 -4.71 -21.04 -14.04
C GLY A 112 -4.79 -22.29 -13.15
N THR A 113 -3.98 -22.35 -12.09
CA THR A 113 -3.98 -23.41 -11.06
C THR A 113 -4.63 -22.98 -9.75
N CYS A 114 -5.23 -21.79 -9.72
CA CYS A 114 -5.87 -21.22 -8.54
C CYS A 114 -7.38 -21.38 -8.62
N GLU A 115 -7.99 -21.83 -7.53
CA GLU A 115 -9.45 -21.93 -7.39
C GLU A 115 -10.05 -20.59 -6.94
N VAL A 116 -9.26 -19.78 -6.22
CA VAL A 116 -9.65 -18.47 -5.72
C VAL A 116 -8.42 -17.58 -5.55
N VAL A 117 -8.61 -16.28 -5.76
CA VAL A 117 -7.61 -15.25 -5.51
C VAL A 117 -8.08 -14.35 -4.39
N VAL A 118 -7.36 -14.37 -3.26
CA VAL A 118 -7.59 -13.48 -2.13
C VAL A 118 -6.64 -12.28 -2.28
N VAL A 119 -7.17 -11.07 -2.22
CA VAL A 119 -6.40 -9.84 -2.39
C VAL A 119 -6.47 -9.00 -1.12
N VAL A 120 -5.32 -8.73 -0.51
CA VAL A 120 -5.23 -7.92 0.72
C VAL A 120 -4.71 -6.53 0.39
N GLY A 121 -5.60 -5.55 0.43
CA GLY A 121 -5.26 -4.16 0.16
C GLY A 121 -6.45 -3.32 -0.29
N GLN A 122 -6.15 -2.09 -0.70
CA GLN A 122 -7.16 -1.18 -1.22
C GLN A 122 -7.67 -1.64 -2.58
N ASP A 123 -8.94 -1.35 -2.86
CA ASP A 123 -9.52 -1.04 -4.16
C ASP A 123 -8.59 -1.15 -5.38
N GLY A 124 -7.67 -0.18 -5.54
CA GLY A 124 -6.81 -0.11 -6.73
C GLY A 124 -5.96 -1.37 -6.98
N LEU A 125 -5.60 -2.11 -5.93
CA LEU A 125 -4.95 -3.41 -6.04
C LEU A 125 -5.91 -4.48 -6.53
N VAL A 126 -7.13 -4.53 -6.00
CA VAL A 126 -8.18 -5.50 -6.39
C VAL A 126 -8.49 -5.36 -7.87
N ALA A 127 -8.78 -4.14 -8.33
CA ALA A 127 -9.05 -3.87 -9.74
C ALA A 127 -7.84 -4.17 -10.64
N ASN A 128 -6.61 -3.95 -10.15
CA ASN A 128 -5.42 -4.32 -10.90
C ASN A 128 -5.27 -5.84 -11.03
N THR A 129 -5.50 -6.59 -9.95
CA THR A 129 -5.47 -8.06 -9.93
C THR A 129 -6.51 -8.63 -10.88
N ALA A 130 -7.74 -8.09 -10.88
CA ALA A 130 -8.84 -8.56 -11.73
C ALA A 130 -8.51 -8.56 -13.23
N LYS A 131 -7.57 -7.72 -13.69
CA LYS A 131 -7.12 -7.70 -15.10
C LYS A 131 -6.39 -8.98 -15.53
N TYR A 132 -5.85 -9.75 -14.58
CA TYR A 132 -4.97 -10.89 -14.86
C TYR A 132 -5.56 -12.24 -14.46
N VAL A 133 -6.57 -12.25 -13.59
CA VAL A 133 -7.11 -13.47 -12.96
C VAL A 133 -8.12 -14.23 -13.84
N GLY A 134 -8.68 -13.57 -14.87
CA GLY A 134 -9.63 -14.22 -15.78
C GLY A 134 -10.96 -14.54 -15.09
N SER A 135 -11.40 -15.80 -15.16
CA SER A 135 -12.68 -16.26 -14.59
C SER A 135 -12.59 -16.78 -13.16
N ILE A 136 -11.41 -16.73 -12.53
CA ILE A 136 -11.22 -17.22 -11.16
C ILE A 136 -11.82 -16.20 -10.18
N PRO A 137 -12.58 -16.64 -9.17
CA PRO A 137 -13.20 -15.73 -8.21
C PRO A 137 -12.16 -14.95 -7.41
N ILE A 138 -12.48 -13.68 -7.15
CA ILE A 138 -11.65 -12.75 -6.35
C ILE A 138 -12.36 -12.43 -5.04
N VAL A 139 -11.65 -12.57 -3.93
CA VAL A 139 -12.07 -12.13 -2.59
C VAL A 139 -11.17 -10.98 -2.16
N ALA A 140 -11.73 -9.79 -2.03
CA ALA A 140 -11.00 -8.61 -1.56
C ALA A 140 -11.11 -8.48 -0.04
N VAL A 141 -9.97 -8.26 0.63
CA VAL A 141 -9.90 -8.02 2.07
C VAL A 141 -9.26 -6.67 2.32
N ASN A 142 -9.98 -5.82 3.04
CA ASN A 142 -9.49 -4.54 3.51
C ASN A 142 -8.65 -4.77 4.80
N PRO A 143 -7.33 -4.51 4.77
CA PRO A 143 -6.47 -4.74 5.94
C PRO A 143 -6.66 -3.71 7.06
N ASP A 144 -7.28 -2.56 6.78
CA ASP A 144 -7.50 -1.52 7.79
C ASP A 144 -8.79 -0.74 7.50
N PRO A 145 -9.97 -1.28 7.89
CA PRO A 145 -11.27 -0.64 7.68
C PRO A 145 -11.44 0.71 8.38
N GLN A 146 -10.58 1.04 9.36
CA GLN A 146 -10.64 2.34 10.03
C GLN A 146 -10.00 3.46 9.19
N ARG A 147 -9.17 3.09 8.20
CA ARG A 147 -8.39 4.03 7.38
C ARG A 147 -8.67 3.92 5.89
N ILE A 148 -9.26 2.82 5.45
CA ILE A 148 -9.56 2.54 4.05
C ILE A 148 -11.07 2.35 3.93
N ASP A 149 -11.72 3.20 3.13
CA ASP A 149 -13.18 3.15 2.94
C ASP A 149 -13.63 1.92 2.13
N GLY A 150 -12.86 1.49 1.10
CA GLY A 150 -13.16 0.29 0.30
C GLY A 150 -14.27 0.49 -0.76
N VAL A 151 -14.15 1.53 -1.58
CA VAL A 151 -15.18 2.08 -2.49
C VAL A 151 -15.36 1.31 -3.81
N LEU A 152 -14.44 0.43 -4.23
CA LEU A 152 -14.43 -0.15 -5.60
C LEU A 152 -15.50 -1.21 -5.93
N LEU A 153 -16.66 -1.14 -5.31
CA LEU A 153 -17.86 -1.80 -5.81
C LEU A 153 -18.80 -0.74 -6.40
N PRO A 154 -18.67 -0.39 -7.69
CA PRO A 154 -19.42 0.71 -8.31
C PRO A 154 -20.91 0.40 -8.54
N PHE A 155 -21.44 -0.74 -8.11
CA PHE A 155 -22.85 -1.11 -8.32
C PHE A 155 -23.57 -1.38 -7.00
N GLN A 156 -24.69 -0.69 -6.83
CA GLN A 156 -25.67 -0.98 -5.79
C GLN A 156 -26.57 -2.15 -6.23
N VAL A 157 -27.12 -2.91 -5.28
CA VAL A 157 -28.06 -4.04 -5.53
C VAL A 157 -29.26 -3.62 -6.41
N ARG A 158 -29.61 -2.33 -6.44
CA ARG A 158 -30.68 -1.76 -7.26
C ARG A 158 -30.32 -1.66 -8.75
N GLU A 159 -29.04 -1.78 -9.08
CA GLU A 159 -28.49 -1.72 -10.44
C GLU A 159 -28.17 -3.11 -11.01
N ALA A 160 -28.33 -4.15 -10.19
CA ALA A 160 -28.24 -5.56 -10.59
C ALA A 160 -29.62 -6.12 -11.01
N GLY A 161 -30.33 -5.37 -11.86
CA GLY A 161 -31.62 -5.75 -12.45
C GLY A 161 -31.52 -6.02 -13.93
#